data_AF-A0A4U0Q3W6-F1
#
_entry.id   AF-A0A4U0Q3W6-F1
#
_cell.length_a   1.000
_cell.length_b   1.000
_cell.length_c   1.000
_cell.angle_alpha   90.00
_cell.angle_beta   90.00
_cell.angle_gamma   90.00
#
_symmetry.space_group_name_H-M   'P 1'
#
loop_
_entity.id
_entity.type
_entity.pdbx_description
1 polymer ?
#
loop_
_entity_poly.entity_id
_entity_poly.type
_entity_poly.pdbx_seq_one_letter_code
_entity_poly.pdbx_strand_id
1 'polypeptide(L)'
;MSTTPLLPPIETQETGGLHRYLDTVEAALDYALTKKQSRHTPNPETWGVVFNVLSDALGSKDPAELAKAREKLLDAIGQTLRATGKASY
;
A
#
# COMPACT_ATOMS: atom_id res chain seq x y z
N MET A 1 -10.46 2.58 -18.75
CA MET A 1 -9.21 2.19 -18.09
C MET A 1 -9.52 0.97 -17.26
N SER A 2 -8.83 -0.16 -17.48
CA SER A 2 -9.11 -1.40 -16.75
C SER A 2 -8.39 -1.35 -15.41
N THR A 3 -9.13 -1.08 -14.33
CA THR A 3 -8.58 -1.11 -12.98
C THR A 3 -8.40 -2.56 -12.54
N THR A 4 -7.25 -2.89 -11.94
CA THR A 4 -6.99 -4.24 -11.43
C THR A 4 -7.47 -4.31 -9.99
N PRO A 5 -8.48 -5.13 -9.68
CA PRO A 5 -9.02 -5.22 -8.33
C PRO A 5 -7.99 -5.85 -7.39
N LEU A 6 -7.75 -5.19 -6.26
CA LEU A 6 -6.90 -5.68 -5.18
C LEU A 6 -7.79 -6.35 -4.14
N LEU A 7 -8.12 -7.62 -4.38
CA LEU A 7 -8.97 -8.39 -3.49
C LEU A 7 -8.14 -9.26 -2.53
N PRO A 8 -8.49 -9.28 -1.22
CA PRO A 8 -9.49 -8.44 -0.55
C PRO A 8 -8.97 -7.00 -0.29
N PRO A 9 -9.89 -6.02 -0.20
CA PRO A 9 -9.52 -4.61 -0.02
C PRO A 9 -8.73 -4.40 1.27
N ILE A 10 -7.79 -3.46 1.25
CA ILE A 10 -6.97 -3.10 2.41
C ILE A 10 -7.50 -1.83 3.04
N GLU A 11 -7.70 -1.85 4.36
CA GLU A 11 -7.98 -0.65 5.14
C GLU A 11 -6.67 -0.09 5.71
N THR A 12 -6.34 1.15 5.36
CA THR A 12 -5.07 1.79 5.76
C THR A 12 -5.13 2.41 7.16
N GLN A 13 -6.31 2.38 7.80
CA GLN A 13 -6.59 3.00 9.11
C GLN A 13 -6.25 4.51 9.15
N GLU A 14 -6.11 5.16 7.99
CA GLU A 14 -5.88 6.59 7.92
C GLU A 14 -7.15 7.37 8.25
N THR A 15 -7.06 8.20 9.29
CA THR A 15 -8.13 9.08 9.77
C THR A 15 -8.21 10.33 8.87
N GLY A 16 -8.77 10.16 7.67
CA GLY A 16 -9.09 11.24 6.73
C GLY A 16 -8.27 11.18 5.43
N GLY A 17 -8.93 10.86 4.31
CA GLY A 17 -8.34 10.90 2.97
C GLY A 17 -8.87 9.82 2.01
N LEU A 18 -8.58 10.02 0.72
CA LEU A 18 -8.94 9.16 -0.42
C LEU A 18 -8.43 7.71 -0.30
N HIS A 19 -7.48 7.46 0.58
CA HIS A 19 -6.77 6.17 0.72
C HIS A 19 -7.20 5.33 1.92
N ARG A 20 -8.34 5.62 2.55
CA ARG A 20 -8.84 4.83 3.68
C ARG A 20 -9.06 3.36 3.32
N TYR A 21 -9.54 3.12 2.10
CA TYR A 21 -9.73 1.81 1.51
C TYR A 21 -8.95 1.74 0.20
N LEU A 22 -8.16 0.69 0.04
CA LEU A 22 -7.43 0.37 -1.17
C LEU A 22 -8.05 -0.88 -1.77
N ASP A 23 -8.95 -0.67 -2.73
CA ASP A 23 -9.68 -1.73 -3.46
C ASP A 23 -9.07 -2.06 -4.83
N THR A 24 -8.12 -1.24 -5.30
CA THR A 24 -7.41 -1.42 -6.58
C THR A 24 -5.90 -1.33 -6.42
N VAL A 25 -5.18 -2.01 -7.31
CA VAL A 25 -3.71 -1.96 -7.37
C VAL A 25 -3.24 -0.55 -7.69
N GLU A 26 -3.97 0.17 -8.54
CA GLU A 26 -3.67 1.57 -8.88
C GLU A 26 -3.81 2.49 -7.66
N ALA A 27 -4.87 2.35 -6.86
CA ALA A 27 -5.01 3.10 -5.61
C ALA A 27 -3.88 2.76 -4.63
N ALA A 28 -3.49 1.49 -4.55
CA ALA A 28 -2.36 1.06 -3.72
C ALA A 28 -1.01 1.64 -4.19
N LEU A 29 -0.80 1.76 -5.49
CA LEU A 29 0.39 2.40 -6.08
C LEU A 29 0.42 3.90 -5.79
N ASP A 30 -0.68 4.61 -5.99
CA ASP A 30 -0.79 6.04 -5.68
C ASP A 30 -0.56 6.30 -4.19
N TYR A 31 -1.14 5.45 -3.34
CA TYR A 31 -0.93 5.50 -1.91
C TYR A 31 0.54 5.28 -1.52
N ALA A 32 1.17 4.23 -2.04
CA ALA A 32 2.58 3.94 -1.78
C ALA A 32 3.49 5.07 -2.27
N LEU A 33 3.18 5.67 -3.41
CA LEU A 33 3.91 6.81 -3.96
C LEU A 33 3.76 8.04 -3.06
N THR A 34 2.54 8.36 -2.64
CA THR A 34 2.24 9.45 -1.71
C THR A 34 3.01 9.26 -0.40
N LYS A 35 3.02 8.03 0.14
CA LYS A 35 3.73 7.69 1.37
C LYS A 35 5.24 7.81 1.22
N LYS A 36 5.81 7.33 0.13
CA LYS A 36 7.24 7.48 -0.21
C LYS A 36 7.66 8.94 -0.32
N GLN A 37 6.83 9.80 -0.92
CA GLN A 37 7.16 11.22 -1.13
C GLN A 37 6.92 12.10 0.11
N SER A 38 6.06 11.65 1.03
CA SER A 38 5.73 12.40 2.24
C SER A 38 6.87 12.34 3.26
N ARG A 39 7.38 13.52 3.66
CA ARG A 39 8.40 13.66 4.70
C ARG A 39 7.94 13.24 6.10
N HIS A 40 6.63 13.14 6.31
CA HIS A 40 6.02 12.73 7.58
C HIS A 40 5.81 11.22 7.67
N THR A 41 6.06 10.49 6.59
CA THR A 41 5.91 9.04 6.59
C THR A 41 7.19 8.40 7.13
N PRO A 42 7.12 7.61 8.22
CA PRO A 42 8.24 6.77 8.62
C PRO A 42 8.49 5.67 7.58
N ASN A 43 9.76 5.30 7.42
CA ASN A 43 10.22 4.24 6.50
C ASN A 43 9.90 4.48 5.01
N PRO A 44 10.31 5.61 4.41
CA PRO A 44 10.06 5.89 2.99
C PRO A 44 10.69 4.86 2.04
N GLU A 45 11.78 4.21 2.46
CA GLU A 45 12.44 3.13 1.71
C GLU A 45 11.53 1.90 1.58
N THR A 46 10.83 1.52 2.67
CA THR A 46 9.84 0.43 2.66
C THR A 46 8.73 0.70 1.65
N TRP A 47 8.23 1.95 1.60
CA TRP A 47 7.21 2.35 0.62
C TRP A 47 7.73 2.31 -0.82
N GLY A 48 9.02 2.59 -1.05
CA GLY A 48 9.67 2.39 -2.34
C GLY A 48 9.68 0.92 -2.79
N VAL A 49 9.96 0.00 -1.87
CA VAL A 49 9.90 -1.45 -2.16
C VAL A 49 8.47 -1.88 -2.48
N VAL A 50 7.49 -1.45 -1.68
CA VAL A 50 6.07 -1.75 -1.92
C VAL A 50 5.61 -1.26 -3.28
N PHE A 51 6.00 -0.04 -3.68
CA PHE A 51 5.67 0.52 -5.00
C PHE A 51 6.23 -0.34 -6.14
N ASN A 52 7.48 -0.79 -6.05
CA ASN A 52 8.09 -1.64 -7.06
C ASN A 52 7.37 -3.00 -7.17
N VAL A 53 7.07 -3.64 -6.04
CA VAL A 53 6.37 -4.94 -6.01
C VAL A 53 4.94 -4.81 -6.57
N LEU A 54 4.21 -3.74 -6.24
CA LEU A 54 2.89 -3.46 -6.81
C LEU A 54 2.95 -3.21 -8.33
N SER A 55 4.00 -2.50 -8.78
CA SER A 55 4.19 -2.20 -10.21
C SER A 55 4.51 -3.47 -11.00
N ASP A 56 5.34 -4.34 -10.44
CA ASP A 56 5.68 -5.64 -11.04
C ASP A 56 4.46 -6.56 -11.09
N ALA A 57 3.69 -6.63 -10.00
CA ALA A 57 2.45 -7.40 -9.94
C ALA A 57 1.41 -6.91 -10.96
N LEU A 58 1.31 -5.60 -11.18
CA LEU A 58 0.43 -5.01 -12.20
C LEU A 58 0.89 -5.38 -13.62
N GLY A 59 2.19 -5.39 -13.89
CA GLY A 59 2.77 -5.77 -15.18
C GLY A 59 2.63 -7.26 -15.48
N SER A 60 2.88 -8.10 -14.49
CA SER A 60 2.79 -9.56 -14.57
C SER A 60 1.34 -10.06 -14.64
N LYS A 61 0.38 -9.30 -14.09
CA LYS A 61 -1.04 -9.69 -13.92
C LYS A 61 -1.22 -11.05 -13.24
N ASP A 62 -0.21 -11.48 -12.49
CA ASP A 62 -0.20 -12.77 -11.81
C ASP A 62 -0.88 -12.63 -10.44
N PRO A 63 -1.89 -13.46 -10.13
CA PRO A 63 -2.62 -13.37 -8.87
C PRO A 63 -1.74 -13.69 -7.64
N ALA A 64 -0.68 -14.49 -7.78
CA ALA A 64 0.24 -14.77 -6.68
C ALA A 64 1.15 -13.57 -6.39
N GLU A 65 1.61 -12.87 -7.43
CA GLU A 65 2.37 -11.63 -7.26
C GLU A 65 1.50 -10.52 -6.66
N LEU A 66 0.23 -10.42 -7.08
CA LEU A 66 -0.74 -9.50 -6.46
C LEU A 66 -0.96 -9.79 -4.98
N ALA A 67 -1.05 -11.07 -4.60
CA ALA A 67 -1.17 -11.46 -3.20
C ALA A 67 0.07 -11.07 -2.38
N LYS A 68 1.29 -11.32 -2.90
CA LYS A 68 2.54 -10.90 -2.24
C LYS A 68 2.64 -9.38 -2.12
N ALA A 69 2.28 -8.65 -3.17
CA ALA A 69 2.26 -7.19 -3.17
C ALA A 69 1.31 -6.64 -2.09
N ARG A 70 0.13 -7.27 -1.98
CA ARG A 70 -0.85 -6.98 -0.94
C ARG A 70 -0.29 -7.22 0.47
N GLU A 71 0.38 -8.34 0.71
CA GLU A 71 1.00 -8.64 2.01
C GLU A 71 2.10 -7.63 2.37
N LYS A 72 2.95 -7.26 1.41
CA LYS A 72 3.98 -6.23 1.58
C LYS A 72 3.37 -4.87 1.92
N LEU A 73 2.28 -4.51 1.26
CA LEU A 73 1.56 -3.27 1.52
C LEU A 73 0.97 -3.25 2.94
N LEU A 74 0.33 -4.34 3.38
CA LEU A 74 -0.20 -4.48 4.75
C LEU A 74 0.91 -4.35 5.80
N ASP A 75 2.06 -5.00 5.56
CA ASP A 75 3.19 -4.92 6.47
C ASP A 75 3.73 -3.48 6.57
N ALA A 76 3.89 -2.79 5.44
CA ALA A 76 4.33 -1.39 5.42
C ALA A 76 3.36 -0.43 6.12
N ILE A 77 2.05 -0.64 5.95
CA ILE A 77 1.01 0.09 6.69
C ILE A 77 1.17 -0.17 8.19
N GLY A 78 1.28 -1.45 8.59
CA GLY A 78 1.46 -1.83 9.99
C GLY A 78 2.72 -1.24 10.61
N GLN A 79 3.85 -1.26 9.90
CA GLN A 79 5.09 -0.59 10.32
C GLN A 79 4.90 0.91 10.48
N THR A 80 4.20 1.56 9.55
CA THR A 80 3.93 2.99 9.59
C THR A 80 3.04 3.37 10.77
N LEU A 81 1.99 2.59 11.04
CA LEU A 81 1.09 2.79 12.18
C LEU A 81 1.82 2.58 13.52
N ARG A 82 2.69 1.57 13.62
CA ARG A 82 3.53 1.37 14.81
C ARG A 82 4.51 2.52 15.01
N ALA A 83 5.18 2.96 13.94
CA ALA A 83 6.16 4.04 14.00
C ALA A 83 5.53 5.42 14.29
N THR A 84 4.30 5.67 13.85
CA THR A 84 3.55 6.90 14.16
C THR A 84 2.83 6.85 15.50
N GLY A 85 2.93 5.76 16.27
CA GLY A 85 2.25 5.61 17.56
C GLY A 85 0.72 5.53 17.46
N LYS A 86 0.16 5.39 16.25
CA LYS A 86 -1.28 5.17 16.01
C LYS A 86 -1.71 3.71 16.22
N ALA A 87 -0.79 2.81 16.54
CA ALA A 87 -1.10 1.44 16.95
C ALA A 87 -1.71 1.45 18.36
N SER A 88 -3.01 1.73 18.46
CA SER A 88 -3.79 1.39 19.65
C SER A 88 -4.14 -0.10 19.53
N TYR A 89 -3.45 -0.92 20.32
CA TYR A 89 -3.78 -2.33 20.55
C TYR A 89 -5.17 -2.47 21.17
#